data_AF-A0A381YTR4-F1
#
_entry.id   AF-A0A381YTR4-F1
#
_cell.length_a   1.000
_cell.length_b   1.000
_cell.length_c   1.000
_cell.angle_alpha   90.00
_cell.angle_beta   90.00
_cell.angle_gamma   90.00
#
_symmetry.space_group_name_H-M   'P 1'
#
loop_
_entity.id
_entity.type
_entity.pdbx_description
1 polymer ?
#
loop_
_entity_poly.entity_id
_entity_poly.type
_entity_poly.pdbx_seq_one_letter_code
_entity_poly.pdbx_strand_id
1 'polypeptide(L)'
;MPFYQKRGQIPNKRHIQFRDNSGNLYWEELISREGFSHMYSNVYHIHPPTAVETVGELKKNDLVAADQPHSHHHLRTAGLKSNGDAISSRIPLFFNS
;
A
#
# COMPACT_ATOMS: atom_id res chain seq x y z
N MET A 1 -15.18 -3.86 21.08
CA MET A 1 -13.72 -3.65 21.20
C MET A 1 -13.10 -4.05 19.87
N PRO A 2 -12.22 -3.24 19.26
CA PRO A 2 -11.58 -3.65 18.00
C PRO A 2 -10.75 -4.91 18.24
N PHE A 3 -11.01 -5.94 17.43
CA PHE A 3 -10.23 -7.18 17.47
C PHE A 3 -8.89 -6.92 16.79
N TYR A 4 -7.85 -6.64 17.58
CA TYR A 4 -6.49 -6.58 17.06
C TYR A 4 -6.13 -7.95 16.47
N GLN A 5 -5.94 -7.99 15.15
CA GLN A 5 -5.44 -9.17 14.46
C GLN A 5 -3.94 -9.28 14.68
N LYS A 6 -3.46 -10.49 14.96
CA LYS A 6 -2.04 -10.83 15.10
C LYS A 6 -1.70 -11.88 14.05
N ARG A 7 -0.58 -11.71 13.34
CA ARG A 7 -0.07 -12.66 12.34
C ARG A 7 1.43 -12.84 12.54
N GLY A 8 1.89 -14.08 12.45
CA GLY A 8 3.31 -14.41 12.62
C GLY A 8 3.81 -14.28 14.07
N GLN A 9 5.13 -14.21 14.22
CA GLN A 9 5.80 -14.00 15.50
C GLN A 9 5.87 -12.51 15.78
N ILE A 10 5.39 -12.12 16.96
CA ILE A 10 5.39 -10.73 17.43
C ILE A 10 5.77 -10.71 18.91
N PRO A 11 6.29 -9.59 19.44
CA PRO A 11 6.62 -9.51 20.86
C PRO A 11 5.36 -9.57 21.73
N ASN A 12 5.54 -10.03 22.97
CA ASN A 12 4.47 -10.13 23.97
C ASN A 12 3.89 -8.75 24.37
N LYS A 13 4.72 -7.70 24.27
CA LYS A 13 4.39 -6.31 24.53
C LYS A 13 4.87 -5.45 23.36
N ARG A 14 4.16 -4.36 23.05
CA ARG A 14 4.60 -3.37 22.04
C ARG A 14 5.80 -2.57 22.54
N HIS A 15 6.58 -2.01 21.61
CA HIS A 15 7.70 -1.11 21.90
C HIS A 15 8.72 -1.71 22.88
N ILE A 16 9.04 -2.99 22.68
CA ILE A 16 10.15 -3.67 23.34
C ILE A 16 11.14 -4.11 22.27
N GLN A 17 12.37 -4.40 22.69
CA GLN A 17 13.32 -5.06 21.80
C GLN A 17 12.79 -6.43 21.40
N PHE A 18 12.62 -6.65 20.10
CA PHE A 18 12.22 -7.94 19.53
C PHE A 18 13.38 -8.48 18.72
N ARG A 19 13.82 -9.71 19.06
CA ARG A 19 15.00 -10.34 18.48
C ARG A 19 14.64 -11.62 17.75
N ASP A 20 15.37 -11.93 16.69
CA ASP A 20 15.32 -13.24 16.04
C ASP A 20 16.09 -14.30 16.85
N ASN A 21 16.08 -15.55 16.37
CA ASN A 21 16.76 -16.67 17.02
C ASN A 21 18.30 -16.54 17.04
N SER A 22 18.86 -15.66 16.21
CA SER A 22 20.29 -15.37 16.14
C SER A 22 20.69 -14.16 17.00
N GLY A 23 19.73 -13.50 17.67
CA GLY A 23 19.95 -12.34 18.52
C GLY A 23 19.90 -10.99 17.79
N ASN A 24 19.67 -10.97 16.48
CA ASN A 24 19.53 -9.72 15.72
C ASN A 24 18.23 -9.03 16.07
N LEU A 25 18.21 -7.69 16.01
CA LEU A 25 16.99 -6.91 16.23
C LEU A 25 16.13 -6.90 14.97
N TYR A 26 14.84 -7.16 15.15
CA TYR A 26 13.85 -6.77 14.15
C TYR A 26 13.65 -5.25 14.17
N TRP A 27 13.40 -4.68 13.00
CA TRP A 27 13.13 -3.26 12.83
C TRP A 27 11.64 -2.99 13.00
N GLU A 28 11.26 -2.14 13.96
CA GLU A 28 9.86 -1.78 14.21
C GLU A 28 9.44 -0.60 13.31
N GLU A 29 8.33 -0.76 12.59
CA GLU A 29 7.66 0.31 11.82
C GLU A 29 6.23 0.49 12.33
N LEU A 30 5.83 1.76 12.54
CA LEU A 30 4.46 2.13 12.87
C LEU A 30 3.72 2.56 11.60
N ILE A 31 2.83 1.72 11.09
CA ILE A 31 2.01 2.02 9.92
C ILE A 31 0.67 2.57 10.39
N SER A 32 0.35 3.81 10.00
CA SER A 32 -0.88 4.51 10.40
C SER A 32 -1.41 5.40 9.28
N ARG A 33 -2.71 5.73 9.33
CA ARG A 33 -3.33 6.68 8.38
C ARG A 33 -3.29 8.14 8.84
N GLU A 34 -3.06 8.38 10.13
CA GLU A 34 -3.10 9.71 10.75
C GLU A 34 -2.05 9.84 11.87
N GLY A 35 -0.87 9.28 11.65
CA GLY A 35 0.17 9.22 12.68
C GLY A 35 -0.30 8.51 13.95
N PHE A 36 -0.21 9.19 15.07
CA PHE A 36 -0.54 8.63 16.39
C PHE A 36 -2.02 8.76 16.79
N SER A 37 -2.83 9.47 16.01
CA SER A 37 -4.21 9.82 16.38
C SER A 37 -5.27 8.82 15.90
N HIS A 38 -4.90 7.80 15.12
CA HIS A 38 -5.85 6.87 14.54
C HIS A 38 -5.32 5.42 14.56
N MET A 39 -5.99 4.54 13.79
CA MET A 39 -5.69 3.12 13.76
C MET A 39 -4.30 2.91 13.17
N TYR A 40 -3.52 2.11 13.88
CA TYR A 40 -2.16 1.78 13.48
C TYR A 40 -1.89 0.28 13.63
N SER A 41 -0.87 -0.17 12.91
CA SER A 41 -0.28 -1.49 13.05
C SER A 41 1.22 -1.34 13.27
N ASN A 42 1.77 -2.05 14.25
CA ASN A 42 3.22 -2.19 14.38
C ASN A 42 3.65 -3.41 13.56
N VAL A 43 4.62 -3.20 12.68
CA VAL A 43 5.23 -4.25 11.84
C VAL A 43 6.68 -4.41 12.26
N TYR A 44 7.18 -5.65 12.25
CA TYR A 44 8.55 -5.99 12.59
C TYR A 44 9.22 -6.59 11.35
N HIS A 45 10.31 -5.98 10.89
CA HIS A 45 10.99 -6.31 9.64
C HIS A 45 12.35 -6.94 9.90
N ILE A 46 12.76 -7.87 9.04
CA ILE A 46 14.12 -8.44 9.06
C ILE A 46 15.15 -7.37 8.63
N HIS A 47 14.79 -6.55 7.65
CA HIS A 47 15.61 -5.44 7.15
C HIS A 47 14.89 -4.11 7.38
N PRO A 48 15.60 -3.00 7.63
CA PRO A 48 14.96 -1.72 7.86
C PRO A 48 14.21 -1.27 6.60
N PRO A 49 12.92 -0.87 6.70
CA PRO A 49 12.15 -0.40 5.53
C PRO A 49 12.73 0.89 4.93
N THR A 50 13.58 1.60 5.69
CA THR A 50 14.28 2.82 5.27
C THR A 50 15.52 2.57 4.41
N ALA A 51 15.95 1.32 4.22
CA ALA A 51 17.10 0.98 3.36
C ALA A 51 16.75 1.04 1.86
N VAL A 52 16.19 2.17 1.42
CA VAL A 52 15.90 2.47 0.03
C VAL A 52 17.07 3.25 -0.57
N GLU A 53 17.71 2.71 -1.60
CA GLU A 53 18.86 3.36 -2.25
C GLU A 53 18.45 4.38 -3.30
N THR A 54 17.40 4.07 -4.07
CA THR A 54 16.93 4.91 -5.17
C THR A 54 15.41 4.85 -5.28
N VAL A 55 14.82 5.96 -5.73
CA VAL A 55 13.40 6.04 -6.07
C VAL A 55 13.32 6.32 -7.57
N GLY A 56 12.61 5.44 -8.29
CA GLY A 56 12.42 5.58 -9.73
C GLY A 56 11.49 6.74 -10.08
N GLU A 57 11.40 7.03 -11.39
CA GLU A 57 10.49 8.06 -11.89
C GLU A 57 9.03 7.71 -11.62
N LEU A 58 8.28 8.70 -11.15
CA LEU A 58 6.84 8.57 -10.98
C LEU A 58 6.15 8.57 -12.35
N LYS A 59 5.64 7.41 -12.75
CA LYS A 59 4.75 7.31 -13.92
C LYS A 59 3.32 7.69 -13.51
N LYS A 60 2.91 8.90 -13.86
CA LYS A 60 1.55 9.36 -13.62
C LYS A 60 0.58 8.64 -14.56
N ASN A 61 -0.58 8.26 -14.04
CA ASN A 61 -1.71 7.90 -14.88
C ASN A 61 -2.49 9.18 -15.17
N ASP A 62 -2.47 9.62 -16.43
CA ASP A 62 -3.21 10.81 -16.82
C ASP A 62 -4.71 10.53 -16.82
N LEU A 63 -5.45 11.38 -16.11
CA LEU A 63 -6.89 11.34 -16.01
C LEU A 63 -7.45 12.47 -16.85
N VAL A 64 -8.23 12.12 -17.88
CA VAL A 64 -8.87 13.09 -18.78
C VAL A 64 -10.34 13.17 -18.43
N ALA A 65 -10.78 14.30 -17.88
CA ALA A 65 -12.17 14.51 -17.51
C ALA A 65 -13.06 14.49 -18.75
N ALA A 66 -14.24 13.87 -18.63
CA ALA A 66 -15.26 13.99 -19.65
C ALA A 66 -15.94 15.36 -19.54
N ASP A 67 -16.00 16.10 -20.64
CA ASP A 67 -16.70 17.39 -20.74
C ASP A 67 -18.15 17.22 -21.24
N GLN A 68 -18.74 16.05 -20.99
CA GLN A 68 -20.07 15.70 -21.47
C GLN A 68 -21.00 15.38 -20.30
N PRO A 69 -22.31 15.65 -20.43
CA PRO A 69 -23.29 15.23 -19.43
C PRO A 69 -23.19 13.73 -19.15
N HIS A 70 -23.26 13.36 -17.87
CA HIS A 70 -23.22 11.97 -17.47
C HIS A 70 -24.44 11.22 -18.01
N SER A 71 -24.19 10.03 -18.58
CA SER A 71 -25.24 9.15 -19.07
C SER A 71 -24.90 7.68 -18.79
N HIS A 72 -25.89 6.80 -18.97
CA HIS A 72 -25.67 5.37 -18.81
C HIS A 72 -24.90 4.81 -20.01
N HIS A 73 -23.76 4.18 -19.76
CA HIS A 73 -22.93 3.58 -20.80
C HIS A 73 -22.77 2.07 -20.57
N HIS A 74 -22.95 1.27 -21.64
CA HIS A 74 -22.55 -0.13 -21.65
C HIS A 74 -21.06 -0.22 -22.02
N LEU A 75 -20.24 -0.72 -21.09
CA LEU A 75 -18.80 -0.82 -21.26
C LEU A 75 -18.39 -2.16 -21.87
N ARG A 76 -17.62 -2.13 -22.96
CA ARG A 76 -17.01 -3.31 -23.58
C ARG A 76 -15.49 -3.29 -23.38
N THR A 77 -15.03 -3.86 -22.28
CA THR A 77 -13.61 -3.81 -21.88
C THR A 77 -12.76 -4.93 -22.46
N ALA A 78 -13.37 -5.98 -23.02
CA ALA A 78 -12.65 -7.13 -23.57
C ALA A 78 -11.68 -6.79 -24.73
N GLY A 79 -11.92 -5.68 -25.43
CA GLY A 79 -11.04 -5.19 -26.50
C GLY A 79 -9.94 -4.23 -26.04
N LEU A 80 -9.85 -3.93 -24.74
CA LEU A 80 -8.83 -3.03 -24.22
C LEU A 80 -7.45 -3.67 -24.34
N LYS A 81 -6.53 -2.95 -24.98
CA LYS A 81 -5.14 -3.35 -25.09
C LYS A 81 -4.39 -2.83 -23.87
N SER A 82 -4.23 -3.68 -22.87
CA SER A 82 -3.42 -3.42 -21.67
C SER A 82 -2.14 -4.24 -21.75
N ASN A 83 -0.99 -3.58 -21.61
CA ASN A 83 0.34 -4.20 -21.65
C ASN A 83 1.11 -3.82 -20.38
N GLY A 84 1.90 -4.74 -19.85
CA GLY A 84 2.72 -4.52 -18.65
C GLY A 84 2.33 -5.43 -17.48
N ASP A 85 2.69 -5.00 -16.27
CA ASP A 85 2.43 -5.69 -15.02
C ASP A 85 1.22 -5.11 -14.25
N ALA A 86 0.97 -5.62 -13.04
CA ALA A 86 -0.14 -5.21 -12.19
C ALA A 86 -0.20 -3.69 -11.86
N ILE A 87 0.89 -2.96 -12.05
CA ILE A 87 0.99 -1.52 -11.75
C ILE A 87 0.97 -0.69 -13.03
N SER A 88 1.74 -1.10 -14.03
CA SER A 88 1.99 -0.36 -15.29
C SER A 88 0.93 -0.58 -16.36
N SER A 89 0.16 -1.67 -16.28
CA SER A 89 -0.85 -2.00 -17.30
C SER A 89 -2.21 -1.34 -17.05
N ARG A 90 -2.34 -0.52 -16.00
CA ARG A 90 -3.61 0.08 -15.59
C ARG A 90 -4.08 1.12 -16.60
N ILE A 91 -5.33 0.99 -17.05
CA ILE A 91 -5.99 1.94 -17.95
C ILE A 91 -7.14 2.60 -17.19
N PRO A 92 -7.07 3.91 -16.90
CA PRO A 92 -8.19 4.65 -16.31
C PRO A 92 -9.39 4.64 -17.25
N LEU A 93 -10.55 4.17 -16.76
CA LEU A 93 -11.81 4.19 -17.52
C LEU A 93 -12.70 5.36 -17.10
N PHE A 94 -12.84 5.53 -15.79
CA PHE A 94 -13.63 6.60 -15.16
C PHE A 94 -12.97 7.00 -13.87
N PHE A 95 -13.18 8.25 -13.46
CA PHE A 95 -12.74 8.76 -12.16
C PHE A 95 -13.74 9.80 -11.67
N ASN A 96 -13.75 10.01 -10.35
CA ASN A 96 -14.49 11.10 -9.72
C ASN A 96 -13.53 12.26 -9.43
N SER A 97 -14.08 13.47 -9.31
CA SER A 97 -13.38 14.66 -8.82
C SER A 97 -13.46 14.77 -7.31
#